data_AF-A0AA41R013-F1
#
_entry.id   AF-A0AA41R013-F1
#
_cell.length_a   1.000
_cell.length_b   1.000
_cell.length_c   1.000
_cell.angle_alpha   90.00
_cell.angle_beta   90.00
_cell.angle_gamma   90.00
#
_symmetry.space_group_name_H-M   'P 1'
#
loop_
_entity.id
_entity.type
_entity.pdbx_description
1 polymer ?
#
loop_
_entity_poly.entity_id
_entity_poly.type
_entity_poly.pdbx_seq_one_letter_code
_entity_poly.pdbx_strand_id
1 'polypeptide(L)' 'MVATLRDKGYPAYHLRTTVAGKGEWFRVRVGAFANRAAAETMLQKLNGDDMQGMVIGTQ' A
#
# COMPACT_ATOMS: atom_id res chain seq x y z
N MET A 1 -6.19 6.50 -7.53
CA MET A 1 -5.65 5.80 -6.34
C MET A 1 -4.14 5.96 -6.19
N VAL A 2 -3.28 5.38 -7.04
CA VAL A 2 -1.80 5.54 -6.88
C VAL A 2 -1.35 7.00 -7.07
N ALA A 3 -1.92 7.71 -8.05
CA ALA A 3 -1.63 9.12 -8.27
C ALA A 3 -2.01 9.98 -7.05
N THR A 4 -3.18 9.75 -6.45
CA THR A 4 -3.66 10.46 -5.24
C THR A 4 -2.76 10.23 -4.03
N LEU A 5 -2.27 9.00 -3.85
CA LEU A 5 -1.32 8.67 -2.78
C LEU A 5 0.03 9.35 -3.00
N ARG A 6 0.53 9.36 -4.25
CA ARG A 6 1.76 10.08 -4.60
C ARG A 6 1.63 11.58 -4.42
N ASP A 7 0.48 12.15 -4.76
CA ASP A 7 0.19 13.57 -4.61
C ASP A 7 0.19 14.00 -3.13
N LYS A 8 -0.34 13.14 -2.25
CA LYS A 8 -0.24 13.28 -0.79
C LYS A 8 1.16 13.02 -0.20
N GLY A 9 2.16 12.74 -1.03
CA GLY A 9 3.55 12.50 -0.60
C GLY A 9 3.85 11.08 -0.12
N TYR A 10 2.92 10.14 -0.28
CA TYR A 10 3.17 8.75 0.06
C TYR A 10 3.93 8.04 -1.08
N PRO A 11 5.02 7.31 -0.80
CA PRO A 11 5.73 6.49 -1.78
C PRO A 11 4.89 5.25 -2.13
N ALA A 12 3.80 5.48 -2.87
CA ALA A 12 2.90 4.45 -3.33
C ALA A 12 3.30 3.95 -4.72
N TYR A 13 3.29 2.64 -4.89
CA TYR A 13 3.51 1.98 -6.16
C TYR A 13 2.45 0.88 -6.35
N HIS A 14 1.92 0.81 -7.55
CA HIS A 14 1.11 -0.33 -7.99
C HIS A 14 2.00 -1.47 -8.50
N LEU A 15 1.79 -2.67 -8.00
CA LEU A 15 2.18 -3.89 -8.69
C LEU A 15 0.96 -4.45 -9.43
N ARG A 16 1.14 -4.65 -10.73
CA ARG A 16 0.25 -5.46 -11.55
C ARG A 16 0.68 -6.92 -11.37
N THR A 17 -0.20 -7.76 -10.84
CA THR A 17 0.07 -9.19 -10.72
C THR A 17 -1.10 -9.95 -11.32
N THR A 18 -0.82 -10.92 -12.18
CA THR A 18 -1.84 -11.74 -12.82
C THR A 18 -2.02 -12.98 -11.95
N VAL A 19 -3.19 -13.13 -11.34
CA VAL A 19 -3.50 -14.33 -10.54
C VAL A 19 -4.18 -15.32 -11.48
N ALA A 20 -3.52 -16.46 -11.70
CA ALA A 20 -4.07 -17.52 -12.54
C ALA A 20 -5.48 -17.91 -12.07
N GLY A 21 -6.46 -17.81 -12.98
CA GLY A 21 -7.88 -18.10 -12.70
C GLY A 21 -8.69 -16.98 -12.04
N LYS A 22 -8.10 -15.83 -11.71
CA LYS A 22 -8.82 -14.68 -11.09
C LYS A 22 -8.65 -13.34 -11.83
N GLY A 23 -7.85 -13.31 -12.89
CA GLY A 23 -7.62 -12.13 -13.71
C GLY A 23 -6.47 -11.24 -13.20
N GLU A 24 -6.43 -10.00 -13.67
CA GLU A 24 -5.45 -9.02 -13.24
C GLU A 24 -5.81 -8.43 -11.88
N TRP A 25 -4.85 -8.47 -10.96
CA TRP A 25 -4.93 -7.81 -9.67
C TRP A 25 -3.99 -6.62 -9.63
N PHE A 26 -4.52 -5.48 -9.20
CA PHE A 26 -3.77 -4.25 -8.96
C PHE A 26 -3.54 -4.09 -7.47
N ARG A 27 -2.34 -4.43 -7.01
CA ARG A 27 -1.95 -4.24 -5.61
C ARG A 27 -1.28 -2.89 -5.46
N VAL A 28 -1.92 -1.97 -4.75
CA VAL A 28 -1.29 -0.71 -4.36
C VAL A 28 -0.52 -0.96 -3.06
N ARG A 29 0.80 -0.83 -3.11
CA ARG A 29 1.68 -0.92 -1.94
C ARG A 29 2.25 0.45 -1.65
N VAL A 30 2.36 0.77 -0.36
CA VAL A 30 2.96 2.02 0.11
C VAL A 30 4.23 1.66 0.86
N GLY A 31 5.37 2.10 0.34
CA GLY A 31 6.69 1.87 0.92
C GLY A 31 7.21 0.43 0.88
N ALA A 32 8.46 0.28 1.29
CA ALA A 32 9.09 -0.98 1.68
C ALA A 32 9.66 -0.73 3.08
N PHE A 33 8.87 -1.03 4.11
CA PHE A 33 9.25 -0.74 5.49
C PHE A 33 10.13 -1.87 6.02
N ALA A 34 11.29 -1.52 6.58
CA ALA A 34 12.22 -2.48 7.17
C ALA A 34 11.67 -3.12 8.45
N ASN A 35 10.71 -2.48 9.10
CA ASN A 35 10.07 -2.98 10.32
C ASN A 35 8.55 -2.74 10.28
N ARG A 36 7.84 -3.57 11.03
CA ARG A 36 6.38 -3.48 11.16
C ARG A 36 5.93 -2.15 11.77
N ALA A 37 6.67 -1.62 12.74
CA ALA A 37 6.33 -0.37 13.43
C ALA A 37 6.27 0.84 12.48
N ALA A 38 7.17 0.93 11.49
CA ALA A 38 7.14 1.97 10.48
C ALA A 38 5.95 1.80 9.52
N ALA A 39 5.60 0.56 9.18
CA ALA A 39 4.41 0.26 8.40
C ALA A 39 3.10 0.61 9.16
N GLU A 40 3.04 0.34 10.46
CA GLU A 40 1.89 0.70 11.32
C GLU A 40 1.76 2.21 11.50
N THR A 41 2.87 2.93 11.65
CA THR A 41 2.88 4.41 11.68
C THR A 41 2.33 4.98 10.36
N MET A 42 2.71 4.38 9.23
CA MET A 42 2.17 4.78 7.93
C MET A 42 0.69 4.44 7.79
N LEU A 43 0.26 3.29 8.28
CA LEU A 43 -1.14 2.89 8.29
C LEU A 43 -2.00 3.87 9.09
N GLN A 44 -1.52 4.35 10.25
CA GLN A 44 -2.23 5.35 11.03
C GLN A 44 -2.42 6.66 10.26
N LYS A 45 -1.40 7.11 9.52
CA LYS A 45 -1.51 8.28 8.64
C LYS A 45 -2.51 8.06 7.49
N LEU A 46 -2.45 6.90 6.84
CA LEU A 46 -3.39 6.49 5.79
C LEU A 46 -4.85 6.46 6.29
N ASN A 47 -5.08 5.89 7.47
CA ASN A 47 -6.41 5.85 8.09
C ASN A 47 -6.92 7.26 8.42
N GLY A 48 -6.04 8.17 8.86
CA GLY A 48 -6.40 9.57 9.09
C GLY A 48 -6.77 10.32 7.79
N ASP A 49 -6.32 9.81 6.65
CA ASP A 49 -6.64 10.31 5.32
C ASP A 49 -7.86 9.62 4.67
N ASP A 50 -8.64 8.86 5.44
CA ASP A 50 -9.79 8.04 5.00
C ASP A 50 -9.42 6.92 3.98
N MET A 51 -8.14 6.54 3.96
CA MET A 51 -7.63 5.50 3.09
C MET A 51 -7.46 4.20 3.89
N GLN A 52 -8.40 3.27 3.73
CA GLN A 52 -8.32 1.96 4.36
C GLN A 52 -7.15 1.16 3.76
N GLY A 53 -6.07 1.05 4.54
CA GLY A 53 -4.88 0.27 4.20
C GLY A 53 -4.78 -1.02 5.01
N MET A 54 -3.84 -1.89 4.61
CA MET A 54 -3.46 -3.06 5.39
C MET A 54 -1.95 -3.20 5.40
N VAL A 55 -1.36 -3.42 6.57
CA VAL A 55 0.06 -3.74 6.70
C VAL A 55 0.29 -5.17 6.22
N ILE A 56 1.09 -5.31 5.16
CA ILE A 56 1.51 -6.62 4.65
C ILE A 56 2.92 -6.90 5.18
N GLY A 57 3.02 -7.79 6.17
CA GLY A 57 4.30 -8.36 6.57
C GLY A 57 4.68 -9.49 5.62
N THR A 58 5.83 -9.39 4.95
CA THR A 58 6.51 -10.56 4.40
C THR A 58 7.11 -11.32 5.57
N GLN A 59 6.75 -12.61 5.71
CA GLN A 59 7.25 -13.50 6.77
C GLN A 59 8.77 -13.63 6.74
#